data_AF-A0A971HTI9-F1
#
_entry.id   AF-A0A971HTI9-F1
#
_cell.length_a   1.000
_cell.length_b   1.000
_cell.length_c   1.000
_cell.angle_alpha   90.00
_cell.angle_beta   90.00
_cell.angle_gamma   90.00
#
_symmetry.space_group_name_H-M   'P 1'
#
loop_
_entity.id
_entity.type
_entity.pdbx_description
1 polymer ?
#
loop_
_entity_poly.entity_id
_entity_poly.type
_entity_poly.pdbx_seq_one_letter_code
_entity_poly.pdbx_strand_id
1 'polypeptide(L)'
;MARYPLQPLLSVRKYREDAAQTRLRHAERILQEAHELLETKKKELDDYRQWCMEEEDRRYASIMNELLSLDDLNTFKAGLARLGEDEVLREEAVFKARQERDHAKQAVLEAKEALHLAQRETARILAHKDIWIEAERKEAERKEDLESEEFKPLPVGTMGEV
;
A
#
# COMPACT_ATOMS: atom_id res chain seq x y z
N MET A 1 7.00 26.27 -30.67
CA MET A 1 6.26 26.24 -29.39
C MET A 1 7.26 26.26 -28.25
N ALA A 2 7.12 27.19 -27.32
CA ALA A 2 7.99 27.26 -26.14
C ALA A 2 7.83 25.98 -25.28
N ARG A 3 8.91 25.54 -24.65
CA ARG A 3 8.87 24.41 -23.71
C ARG A 3 8.44 24.94 -22.35
N TYR A 4 7.45 24.30 -21.73
CA TYR A 4 6.97 24.69 -20.41
C TYR A 4 8.13 24.79 -19.39
N PRO A 5 8.36 25.96 -18.76
CA PRO A 5 9.53 26.18 -17.91
C PRO A 5 9.66 25.22 -16.72
N LEU A 6 8.52 24.77 -16.16
CA LEU A 6 8.51 23.85 -15.00
C LEU A 6 8.37 22.38 -15.41
N GLN A 7 8.63 22.04 -16.68
CA GLN A 7 8.57 20.65 -17.15
C GLN A 7 9.48 19.69 -16.37
N PRO A 8 10.74 20.05 -15.98
CA PRO A 8 11.57 19.18 -15.14
C PRO A 8 10.93 18.91 -13.76
N LEU A 9 10.37 19.94 -13.12
CA LEU A 9 9.71 19.79 -11.83
C LEU A 9 8.47 18.89 -11.91
N LEU A 10 7.68 19.00 -12.99
CA LEU A 10 6.55 18.10 -13.24
C LEU A 10 7.00 16.63 -13.37
N SER A 11 8.13 16.37 -14.04
CA SER A 11 8.66 15.01 -14.18
C SER A 11 9.05 14.39 -12.83
N VAL A 12 9.67 15.18 -11.95
CA VAL A 12 10.04 14.74 -10.59
C VAL A 12 8.78 14.45 -9.75
N ARG A 13 7.73 15.26 -9.87
CA ARG A 13 6.48 15.03 -9.12
C ARG A 13 5.75 13.77 -9.57
N LYS A 14 5.65 13.54 -10.89
CA LYS A 14 5.13 12.29 -11.44
C LYS A 14 5.90 11.08 -10.94
N TYR A 15 7.24 11.15 -10.95
CA TYR A 15 8.07 10.07 -10.39
C TYR A 15 7.80 9.81 -8.90
N ARG A 16 7.60 10.87 -8.09
CA ARG A 16 7.27 10.73 -6.67
C ARG A 16 5.88 10.12 -6.45
N GLU A 17 4.92 10.47 -7.28
CA GLU A 17 3.58 9.89 -7.29
C GLU A 17 3.62 8.41 -7.64
N ASP A 18 4.34 8.03 -8.70
CA ASP A 18 4.54 6.64 -9.10
C ASP A 18 5.26 5.83 -7.99
N ALA A 19 6.26 6.43 -7.34
CA ALA A 19 6.95 5.84 -6.21
C ALA A 19 6.02 5.65 -4.99
N ALA A 20 5.16 6.64 -4.69
CA ALA A 20 4.17 6.53 -3.63
C ALA A 20 3.11 5.45 -3.94
N GLN A 21 2.69 5.34 -5.20
CA GLN A 21 1.77 4.29 -5.64
C GLN A 21 2.40 2.90 -5.50
N THR A 22 3.67 2.77 -5.86
CA THR A 22 4.42 1.51 -5.70
C THR A 22 4.54 1.12 -4.23
N ARG A 23 4.84 2.09 -3.35
CA ARG A 23 4.87 1.86 -1.89
C ARG A 23 3.52 1.42 -1.34
N LEU A 24 2.43 2.04 -1.79
CA LEU A 24 1.08 1.64 -1.40
C LEU A 24 0.79 0.18 -1.78
N ARG A 25 1.04 -0.19 -3.03
CA ARG A 25 0.85 -1.58 -3.49
C ARG A 25 1.69 -2.57 -2.68
N HIS A 26 2.92 -2.20 -2.34
CA HIS A 26 3.78 -3.02 -1.50
C HIS A 26 3.23 -3.20 -0.08
N ALA A 27 2.76 -2.11 0.54
CA ALA A 27 2.14 -2.17 1.86
C ALA A 27 0.84 -2.99 1.86
N GLU A 28 0.02 -2.88 0.81
CA GLU A 28 -1.19 -3.68 0.65
C GLU A 28 -0.88 -5.17 0.52
N ARG A 29 0.19 -5.53 -0.20
CA ARG A 29 0.66 -6.91 -0.29
C ARG A 29 1.10 -7.45 1.08
N ILE A 30 1.87 -6.68 1.84
CA ILE A 30 2.28 -7.07 3.20
C ILE A 30 1.06 -7.26 4.09
N LEU A 31 0.07 -6.37 4.02
CA LEU A 31 -1.16 -6.50 4.79
C LEU A 31 -1.92 -7.78 4.46
N GLN A 32 -1.96 -8.16 3.18
CA GLN A 32 -2.57 -9.41 2.73
C GLN A 32 -1.83 -10.62 3.29
N GLU A 33 -0.49 -10.65 3.17
CA GLU A 33 0.36 -11.72 3.71
C GLU A 33 0.20 -11.85 5.25
N ALA A 34 0.16 -10.72 5.96
CA ALA A 34 -0.07 -10.69 7.41
C ALA A 34 -1.48 -11.19 7.79
N HIS A 35 -2.49 -10.93 6.95
CA HIS A 35 -3.83 -11.43 7.18
C HIS A 35 -3.91 -12.95 6.99
N GLU A 36 -3.30 -13.48 5.93
CA GLU A 36 -3.22 -14.92 5.66
C GLU A 36 -2.45 -15.67 6.75
N LEU A 37 -1.35 -15.09 7.23
CA LEU A 37 -0.60 -15.63 8.37
C LEU A 37 -1.47 -15.69 9.62
N LEU A 38 -2.23 -14.63 9.92
CA LEU A 38 -3.12 -14.61 11.07
C LEU A 38 -4.20 -15.69 11.00
N GLU A 39 -4.85 -15.85 9.85
CA GLU A 39 -5.86 -16.89 9.66
C GLU A 39 -5.27 -18.29 9.76
N THR A 40 -4.06 -18.50 9.23
CA THR A 40 -3.34 -19.77 9.36
C THR A 40 -3.03 -20.08 10.82
N LYS A 41 -2.54 -19.10 11.59
CA LYS A 41 -2.24 -19.29 13.02
C LYS A 41 -3.49 -19.52 13.88
N LYS A 42 -4.62 -18.88 13.54
CA LYS A 42 -5.90 -19.16 14.21
C LYS A 42 -6.35 -20.61 13.95
N LYS A 43 -6.30 -21.06 12.70
CA LYS A 43 -6.64 -22.44 12.35
C LYS A 43 -5.74 -23.45 13.09
N GLU A 44 -4.43 -23.22 13.10
CA GLU A 44 -3.49 -24.05 13.86
C GLU A 44 -3.84 -24.13 15.36
N LEU A 45 -4.31 -23.03 15.97
CA LEU A 45 -4.74 -23.00 17.37
C LEU A 45 -6.06 -23.77 17.56
N ASP A 46 -7.04 -23.57 16.67
CA ASP A 46 -8.33 -24.24 16.76
C ASP A 46 -8.21 -25.76 16.55
N ASP A 47 -7.41 -26.18 15.56
CA ASP A 47 -7.08 -27.59 15.31
C ASP A 47 -6.35 -28.20 16.51
N TYR A 48 -5.41 -27.44 17.11
CA TYR A 48 -4.68 -27.88 18.29
C TYR A 48 -5.60 -28.05 19.51
N ARG A 49 -6.56 -27.14 19.71
CA ARG A 49 -7.54 -27.23 20.80
C ARG A 49 -8.44 -28.45 20.66
N GLN A 50 -8.93 -28.72 19.45
CA GLN A 50 -9.72 -29.92 19.17
C GLN A 50 -8.90 -31.19 19.44
N TRP A 51 -7.67 -31.23 18.94
CA TRP A 51 -6.76 -32.35 19.20
C TRP A 51 -6.43 -32.51 20.69
N CYS A 52 -6.21 -31.41 21.43
CA CYS A 52 -5.92 -31.47 22.86
C CYS A 52 -7.05 -32.13 23.64
N MET A 53 -8.31 -31.81 23.33
CA MET A 53 -9.45 -32.45 24.00
C MET A 53 -9.45 -33.98 23.79
N GLU A 54 -9.26 -34.43 22.54
CA GLU A 54 -9.19 -35.87 22.23
C GLU A 54 -7.98 -36.54 22.90
N GLU A 55 -6.85 -35.85 22.93
CA GLU A 55 -5.61 -36.36 23.51
C GLU A 55 -5.67 -36.42 25.04
N GLU A 56 -6.32 -35.46 25.69
CA GLU A 56 -6.60 -35.50 27.13
C GLU A 56 -7.48 -36.69 27.48
N ASP A 57 -8.60 -36.87 26.77
CA ASP A 57 -9.50 -38.01 26.95
C ASP A 57 -8.77 -39.35 26.76
N ARG A 58 -7.94 -39.46 25.72
CA ARG A 58 -7.12 -40.65 25.45
C ARG A 58 -6.13 -40.93 26.57
N ARG A 59 -5.45 -39.89 27.07
CA ARG A 59 -4.48 -40.00 28.17
C ARG A 59 -5.17 -40.40 29.46
N TYR A 60 -6.30 -39.79 29.81
CA TYR A 60 -7.08 -40.19 30.98
C TYR A 60 -7.57 -41.64 30.85
N ALA A 61 -8.14 -42.03 29.71
CA ALA A 61 -8.59 -43.40 29.47
C ALA A 61 -7.47 -44.45 29.65
N SER A 62 -6.23 -44.10 29.28
CA SER A 62 -5.07 -45.00 29.41
C SER A 62 -4.66 -45.31 30.85
N ILE A 63 -4.97 -44.42 31.80
CA ILE A 63 -4.64 -44.60 33.22
C ILE A 63 -5.85 -45.02 34.06
N MET A 64 -7.06 -45.02 33.49
CA MET A 64 -8.28 -45.37 34.20
C MET A 64 -8.26 -46.85 34.60
N ASN A 65 -8.46 -47.10 35.90
CA ASN A 65 -8.38 -48.43 36.54
C ASN A 65 -6.97 -49.06 36.56
N GLU A 66 -5.91 -48.29 36.34
CA GLU A 66 -4.54 -48.75 36.52
C GLU A 66 -3.94 -48.34 37.88
N LEU A 67 -3.06 -49.18 38.42
CA LEU A 67 -2.25 -48.87 39.61
C LEU A 67 -1.00 -48.11 39.16
N LEU A 68 -1.06 -46.78 39.23
CA LEU A 68 0.07 -45.90 38.90
C LEU A 68 1.03 -45.73 40.08
N SER A 69 2.33 -45.73 39.81
CA SER A 69 3.30 -45.24 40.78
C SER A 69 3.24 -43.72 40.91
N LEU A 70 3.84 -43.17 41.97
CA LEU A 70 3.96 -41.72 42.14
C LEU A 70 4.75 -41.05 40.99
N ASP A 71 5.75 -41.74 40.45
CA ASP A 71 6.57 -41.22 39.35
C ASP A 71 5.79 -41.19 38.02
N ASP A 72 5.01 -42.24 37.75
CA ASP A 72 4.12 -42.30 36.58
C ASP A 72 3.05 -41.21 36.66
N LEU A 73 2.49 -40.96 37.85
CA LEU A 73 1.52 -39.90 38.06
C LEU A 73 2.13 -38.50 37.85
N ASN A 74 3.37 -38.28 38.29
CA ASN A 74 4.07 -37.01 38.07
C ASN A 74 4.37 -36.80 36.58
N THR A 75 4.79 -37.85 35.88
CA THR A 75 5.04 -37.82 34.43
C THR A 75 3.75 -37.52 33.66
N PHE A 76 2.62 -38.13 34.06
CA PHE A 76 1.31 -37.85 33.50
C PHE A 76 0.91 -36.37 33.65
N LYS A 77 1.02 -35.83 34.87
CA LYS A 77 0.72 -34.42 35.15
C LYS A 77 1.62 -33.46 34.36
N ALA A 78 2.91 -33.75 34.27
CA ALA A 78 3.85 -32.96 33.46
C ALA A 78 3.47 -33.01 31.97
N GLY A 79 3.02 -34.17 31.47
CA GLY A 79 2.53 -34.32 30.11
C GLY A 79 1.30 -33.47 29.81
N LEU A 80 0.35 -33.36 30.74
CA LEU A 80 -0.81 -32.48 30.61
C LEU A 80 -0.43 -31.00 30.70
N ALA A 81 0.46 -30.64 31.63
CA ALA A 81 0.96 -29.28 31.75
C ALA A 81 1.62 -28.81 30.43
N ARG A 82 2.39 -29.69 29.78
CA ARG A 82 3.01 -29.41 28.48
C ARG A 82 1.99 -29.13 27.37
N LEU A 83 0.85 -29.82 27.36
CA LEU A 83 -0.21 -29.54 26.38
C LEU A 83 -0.73 -28.11 26.52
N GLY A 84 -0.93 -27.65 27.77
CA GLY A 84 -1.32 -26.27 28.07
C GLY A 84 -0.23 -25.25 27.73
N GLU A 85 1.04 -25.55 28.01
CA GLU A 85 2.17 -24.69 27.60
C GLU A 85 2.24 -24.52 26.08
N ASP A 86 2.05 -25.60 25.33
CA ASP A 86 2.01 -25.60 23.87
C ASP A 86 0.79 -24.82 23.33
N GLU A 87 -0.36 -24.85 24.03
CA GLU A 87 -1.52 -24.00 23.69
C GLU A 87 -1.19 -22.51 23.86
N VAL A 88 -0.60 -22.13 25.00
CA VAL A 88 -0.22 -20.74 25.29
C VAL A 88 0.77 -20.22 24.25
N LEU A 89 1.75 -21.03 23.83
CA LEU A 89 2.68 -20.67 22.76
C LEU A 89 1.97 -20.36 21.42
N ARG A 90 0.91 -21.11 21.10
CA ARG A 90 0.10 -20.89 19.90
C ARG A 90 -0.77 -19.64 20.02
N GLU A 91 -1.35 -19.40 21.19
CA GLU A 91 -2.08 -18.17 21.48
C GLU A 91 -1.18 -16.93 21.32
N GLU A 92 0.05 -16.99 21.85
CA GLU A 92 1.05 -15.94 21.68
C GLU A 92 1.41 -15.74 20.20
N ALA A 93 1.53 -16.81 19.42
CA ALA A 93 1.79 -16.72 17.98
C ALA A 93 0.63 -16.04 17.23
N VAL A 94 -0.62 -16.35 17.57
CA VAL A 94 -1.80 -15.65 17.06
C VAL A 94 -1.77 -14.18 17.46
N PHE A 95 -1.43 -13.87 18.72
CA PHE A 95 -1.35 -12.49 19.20
C PHE A 95 -0.28 -11.69 18.43
N LYS A 96 0.92 -12.24 18.22
CA LYS A 96 1.98 -11.62 17.41
C LYS A 96 1.53 -11.40 15.96
N ALA A 97 0.88 -12.39 15.35
CA ALA A 97 0.34 -12.24 13.99
C ALA A 97 -0.75 -11.16 13.89
N ARG A 98 -1.57 -10.97 14.95
CA ARG A 98 -2.54 -9.86 15.01
C ARG A 98 -1.83 -8.51 15.04
N GLN A 99 -0.80 -8.36 15.88
CA GLN A 99 -0.03 -7.12 15.97
C GLN A 99 0.63 -6.77 14.63
N GLU A 100 1.23 -7.76 13.95
CA GLU A 100 1.84 -7.56 12.63
C GLU A 100 0.79 -7.07 11.62
N ARG A 101 -0.40 -7.68 11.61
CA ARG A 101 -1.52 -7.25 10.75
C ARG A 101 -1.98 -5.83 11.07
N ASP A 102 -2.03 -5.45 12.34
CA ASP A 102 -2.39 -4.09 12.76
C ASP A 102 -1.32 -3.06 12.35
N HIS A 103 -0.03 -3.39 12.50
CA HIS A 103 1.08 -2.56 12.01
C HIS A 103 1.05 -2.40 10.49
N ALA A 104 0.87 -3.49 9.74
CA ALA A 104 0.75 -3.46 8.29
C ALA A 104 -0.45 -2.62 7.84
N LYS A 105 -1.56 -2.66 8.58
CA LYS A 105 -2.75 -1.85 8.31
C LYS A 105 -2.46 -0.35 8.49
N GLN A 106 -1.74 0.03 9.54
CA GLN A 106 -1.30 1.41 9.73
C GLN A 106 -0.38 1.87 8.61
N ALA A 107 0.59 1.04 8.20
CA ALA A 107 1.50 1.35 7.09
C ALA A 107 0.74 1.59 5.77
N VAL A 108 -0.33 0.83 5.50
CA VAL A 108 -1.19 1.08 4.33
C VAL A 108 -1.89 2.44 4.42
N LEU A 109 -2.39 2.83 5.59
CA LEU A 109 -3.04 4.14 5.77
C LEU A 109 -2.04 5.28 5.51
N GLU A 110 -0.86 5.21 6.10
CA GLU A 110 0.22 6.19 5.88
C GLU A 110 0.64 6.26 4.40
N ALA A 111 0.75 5.12 3.73
CA ALA A 111 1.07 5.07 2.31
C ALA A 111 -0.04 5.68 1.42
N LYS A 112 -1.31 5.52 1.79
CA LYS A 112 -2.45 6.18 1.11
C LYS A 112 -2.39 7.69 1.28
N GLU A 113 -2.15 8.17 2.48
CA GLU A 113 -2.01 9.61 2.75
C GLU A 113 -0.84 10.22 1.96
N ALA A 114 0.31 9.53 1.95
CA ALA A 114 1.47 9.96 1.17
C ALA A 114 1.18 10.00 -0.35
N LEU A 115 0.44 9.03 -0.87
CA LEU A 115 0.00 9.02 -2.28
C LEU A 115 -0.94 10.19 -2.57
N HIS A 116 -1.93 10.44 -1.71
CA HIS A 116 -2.85 11.57 -1.89
C HIS A 116 -2.13 12.92 -1.86
N LEU A 117 -1.13 13.08 -0.99
CA LEU A 117 -0.31 14.28 -0.96
C LEU A 117 0.48 14.45 -2.27
N ALA A 118 1.14 13.38 -2.74
CA ALA A 118 1.89 13.41 -3.99
C ALA A 118 0.99 13.75 -5.19
N GLN A 119 -0.20 13.15 -5.28
CA GLN A 119 -1.20 13.44 -6.30
C GLN A 119 -1.64 14.90 -6.29
N ARG A 120 -1.94 15.45 -5.11
CA ARG A 120 -2.33 16.86 -4.95
C ARG A 120 -1.21 17.80 -5.42
N GLU A 121 0.03 17.48 -5.09
CA GLU A 121 1.19 18.25 -5.55
C GLU A 121 1.38 18.16 -7.06
N THR A 122 1.22 16.99 -7.68
CA THR A 122 1.28 16.84 -9.13
C THR A 122 0.16 17.62 -9.81
N ALA A 123 -1.08 17.51 -9.31
CA ALA A 123 -2.25 18.21 -9.85
C ALA A 123 -2.06 19.73 -9.84
N ARG A 124 -1.46 20.30 -8.79
CA ARG A 124 -1.15 21.74 -8.71
C ARG A 124 -0.23 22.20 -9.86
N ILE A 125 0.79 21.42 -10.22
CA ILE A 125 1.71 21.80 -11.31
C ILE A 125 1.06 21.58 -12.68
N LEU A 126 0.23 20.55 -12.83
CA LEU A 126 -0.53 20.33 -14.05
C LEU A 126 -1.47 21.51 -14.32
N ALA A 127 -2.23 21.98 -13.31
CA ALA A 127 -3.07 23.16 -13.45
C ALA A 127 -2.28 24.42 -13.86
N HIS A 128 -1.10 24.65 -13.28
CA HIS A 128 -0.24 25.76 -13.69
C HIS A 128 0.27 25.60 -15.13
N LYS A 129 0.56 24.36 -15.57
CA LYS A 129 0.96 24.09 -16.95
C LYS A 129 -0.15 24.43 -17.93
N ASP A 130 -1.39 24.07 -17.61
CA ASP A 130 -2.54 24.34 -18.46
C ASP A 130 -2.77 25.85 -18.62
N ILE A 131 -2.72 26.60 -17.51
CA ILE A 131 -2.78 28.08 -17.52
C ILE A 131 -1.64 28.68 -18.37
N TRP A 132 -0.42 28.15 -18.23
CA TRP A 132 0.72 28.62 -19.00
C TRP A 132 0.55 28.37 -20.51
N ILE A 133 0.06 27.20 -20.90
CA ILE A 133 -0.21 26.87 -22.31
C ILE A 133 -1.27 27.82 -22.89
N GLU A 134 -2.34 28.10 -22.13
CA GLU A 134 -3.38 29.05 -22.56
C GLU A 134 -2.84 30.48 -22.70
N ALA A 135 -1.98 30.92 -21.76
CA ALA A 135 -1.35 32.24 -21.84
C ALA A 135 -0.43 32.35 -23.05
N GLU A 136 0.40 31.33 -23.30
CA GLU A 136 1.28 31.27 -24.46
C GLU A 136 0.49 31.28 -25.78
N ARG A 137 -0.66 30.60 -25.82
CA ARG A 137 -1.56 30.61 -26.98
C ARG A 137 -2.13 32.00 -27.25
N LYS A 138 -2.63 32.67 -26.21
CA LYS A 138 -3.18 34.05 -26.33
C LYS A 138 -2.11 35.06 -26.73
N GLU A 139 -0.87 34.89 -26.26
CA GLU A 139 0.24 35.75 -26.64
C GLU A 139 0.65 35.53 -28.10
N ALA A 140 0.67 34.28 -28.57
CA ALA A 140 0.91 33.96 -29.97
C ALA A 140 -0.18 34.55 -30.88
N GLU A 141 -1.45 34.38 -30.52
CA GLU A 141 -2.59 35.01 -31.22
C GLU A 141 -2.41 36.54 -31.32
N ARG A 142 -2.10 37.21 -30.20
CA ARG A 142 -1.85 38.67 -30.19
C ARG A 142 -0.66 39.08 -31.07
N LYS A 143 0.40 38.27 -31.10
CA LYS A 143 1.58 38.55 -31.92
C LYS A 143 1.28 38.41 -33.41
N GLU A 144 0.50 37.39 -33.79
CA GLU A 144 0.02 37.19 -35.16
C GLU A 144 -0.89 38.34 -35.63
N ASP A 145 -1.75 38.85 -34.74
CA ASP A 145 -2.59 40.04 -35.02
C ASP A 145 -1.74 41.29 -35.26
N LEU A 146 -0.74 41.56 -34.40
CA LEU A 146 0.19 42.68 -34.56
C LEU A 146 1.02 42.57 -35.85
N GLU A 147 1.51 41.38 -36.17
CA GLU A 147 2.25 41.12 -37.42
C GLU A 147 1.36 41.37 -38.65
N SER A 148 0.06 41.07 -38.57
CA SER A 148 -0.92 41.31 -39.62
C SER A 148 -1.25 42.80 -39.79
N GLU A 149 -1.26 43.57 -38.70
CA GLU A 149 -1.45 45.03 -38.73
C GLU A 149 -0.20 45.77 -39.25
N GLU A 150 1.00 45.29 -38.92
CA GLU A 150 2.27 45.87 -39.35
C GLU A 150 2.63 45.50 -40.79
N PHE A 151 1.99 44.47 -41.35
CA PHE A 151 2.10 44.08 -42.75
C PHE A 151 1.48 45.15 -43.67
N LYS A 152 2.31 46.11 -44.08
CA LYS A 152 1.98 47.00 -45.21
C LYS A 152 2.18 46.22 -46.51
N PRO A 153 1.13 45.95 -47.30
CA PRO A 153 1.33 45.43 -48.64
C PRO A 153 2.18 46.44 -49.42
N LEU A 154 3.25 45.97 -50.06
CA LEU A 154 4.03 46.79 -50.97
C LEU A 154 3.07 47.42 -51.98
N PRO A 155 3.17 48.74 -52.27
CA PRO A 155 2.33 49.35 -53.28
C PRO A 155 2.53 48.55 -54.57
N VAL A 156 1.45 47.94 -55.06
CA VAL A 156 1.42 47.32 -56.37
C VAL A 156 1.74 48.45 -57.33
N GLY A 157 2.98 48.45 -57.84
CA GLY A 157 3.44 49.41 -58.81
C GLY A 157 2.44 49.44 -59.97
N THR A 158 1.92 50.63 -60.20
CA THR A 158 1.31 51.08 -61.46
C THR A 158 2.16 50.62 -62.64
N MET A 159 1.80 49.48 -63.22
CA MET A 159 2.27 49.05 -64.53
C MET A 159 1.11 49.23 -65.50
N GLY A 160 1.07 50.41 -66.11
CA GLY A 160 0.40 50.69 -67.38
C GLY A 160 -1.09 51.00 -67.31
N GLU A 161 -1.45 52.25 -67.55
CA GLU A 161 -2.36 52.60 -68.64
C GLU A 161 -2.30 54.12 -68.93
N VAL A 162 -1.73 54.42 -70.10
CA VAL A 162 -1.83 55.60 -70.99
C VAL A 162 -1.32 56.96 -70.50
#